data_AF-A0AAW0NRV0-F1
#
_entry.id   AF-A0AAW0NRV0-F1
#
_cell.length_a   1.000
_cell.length_b   1.000
_cell.length_c   1.000
_cell.angle_alpha   90.00
_cell.angle_beta   90.00
_cell.angle_gamma   90.00
#
_symmetry.space_group_name_H-M   'P 1'
#
loop_
_entity.id
_entity.type
_entity.pdbx_description
1 polymer ?
#
loop_
_entity_poly.entity_id
_entity_poly.type
_entity_poly.pdbx_seq_one_letter_code
_entity_poly.pdbx_strand_id
1 'polypeptide(L)'
;MQIQYEKKLHTEKETNKNLKGETGILTQKFYSLQRQIDDRNNDINALKQERQDLQGLVRSQEGDISDLKRKISGLEKTNQDKDNTITSLKKKNQDLEKLKFNLTEPQQEEIQAKKERIHKLEDELLQSGKLNTQMKIMTSQLRLRLRTKDKEMHKEMQKMKDLETHLQRLKSELHDCAGFIQEPKKLKDCVQMIYVRYVQPTDMVDKSSFEEEIQQVFGLHRGHLERTVASLKQRLVKSAEEHEKTYTKLMKENVSLIGEINELRKELIISKSKAKTIRAIRKKSSRSRPSTGGQDKPSCEDSLLNV
;
A
#
# COMPACT_ATOMS: atom_id res chain seq x y z
N MET A 1 -3.69 150.28 -2.50
CA MET A 1 -4.27 149.46 -1.40
C MET A 1 -5.23 148.38 -1.90
N GLN A 2 -6.13 148.68 -2.83
CA GLN A 2 -7.14 147.73 -3.35
C GLN A 2 -6.57 146.46 -4.01
N ILE A 3 -5.56 146.62 -4.90
CA ILE A 3 -4.96 145.52 -5.66
C ILE A 3 -4.23 144.48 -4.78
N GLN A 4 -3.63 144.90 -3.65
CA GLN A 4 -2.95 143.98 -2.72
C GLN A 4 -3.96 143.17 -1.88
N TYR A 5 -5.09 143.77 -1.53
CA TYR A 5 -6.17 143.08 -0.81
C TYR A 5 -6.87 142.05 -1.71
N GLU A 6 -7.12 142.38 -2.98
CA GLU A 6 -7.68 141.42 -3.93
C GLU A 6 -6.74 140.24 -4.20
N LYS A 7 -5.43 140.48 -4.34
CA LYS A 7 -4.44 139.40 -4.46
C LYS A 7 -4.43 138.49 -3.23
N LYS A 8 -4.43 139.06 -2.01
CA LYS A 8 -4.51 138.27 -0.76
C LYS A 8 -5.79 137.46 -0.68
N LEU A 9 -6.94 138.07 -0.99
CA LEU A 9 -8.23 137.38 -0.98
C LEU A 9 -8.27 136.26 -2.01
N HIS A 10 -7.68 136.45 -3.19
CA HIS A 10 -7.59 135.43 -4.22
C HIS A 10 -6.71 134.25 -3.78
N THR A 11 -5.53 134.51 -3.19
CA THR A 11 -4.66 133.45 -2.66
C THR A 11 -5.29 132.70 -1.48
N GLU A 12 -6.05 133.38 -0.62
CA GLU A 12 -6.79 132.75 0.48
C GLU A 12 -7.90 131.83 -0.06
N LYS A 13 -8.69 132.30 -1.03
CA LYS A 13 -9.70 131.48 -1.70
C LYS A 13 -9.10 130.24 -2.38
N GLU A 14 -7.92 130.39 -2.98
CA GLU A 14 -7.23 129.30 -3.68
C GLU A 14 -6.63 128.27 -2.72
N THR A 15 -6.00 128.73 -1.63
CA THR A 15 -5.54 127.84 -0.55
C THR A 15 -6.69 127.13 0.15
N ASN A 16 -7.80 127.80 0.42
CA ASN A 16 -9.00 127.20 1.00
C ASN A 16 -9.63 126.15 0.06
N LYS A 17 -9.64 126.40 -1.25
CA LYS A 17 -10.05 125.41 -2.26
C LYS A 17 -9.13 124.18 -2.26
N ASN A 18 -7.81 124.39 -2.17
CA ASN A 18 -6.84 123.29 -2.09
C ASN A 18 -7.01 122.48 -0.80
N LEU A 19 -7.12 123.15 0.36
CA LEU A 19 -7.36 122.50 1.66
C LEU A 19 -8.67 121.70 1.67
N LYS A 20 -9.75 122.18 1.05
CA LYS A 20 -10.98 121.41 0.87
C LYS A 20 -10.77 120.17 0.01
N GLY A 21 -9.98 120.27 -1.07
CA GLY A 21 -9.60 119.13 -1.91
C GLY A 21 -8.78 118.10 -1.13
N GLU A 22 -7.75 118.54 -0.42
CA GLU A 22 -6.90 117.70 0.43
C GLU A 22 -7.70 117.02 1.55
N THR A 23 -8.62 117.75 2.19
CA THR A 23 -9.53 117.21 3.20
C THR A 23 -10.46 116.15 2.60
N GLY A 24 -10.97 116.37 1.39
CA GLY A 24 -11.79 115.39 0.67
C GLY A 24 -11.02 114.11 0.35
N ILE A 25 -9.78 114.24 -0.15
CA ILE A 25 -8.88 113.09 -0.41
C ILE A 25 -8.56 112.34 0.89
N LEU A 26 -8.25 113.06 1.97
CA LEU A 26 -7.95 112.46 3.27
C LEU A 26 -9.16 111.71 3.82
N THR A 27 -10.36 112.27 3.67
CA THR A 27 -11.62 111.61 4.07
C THR A 27 -11.85 110.33 3.28
N GLN A 28 -11.61 110.34 1.96
CA GLN A 28 -11.72 109.14 1.13
C GLN A 28 -10.67 108.07 1.52
N LYS A 29 -9.42 108.47 1.81
CA LYS A 29 -8.38 107.58 2.32
C LYS A 29 -8.77 106.98 3.67
N PHE A 30 -9.34 107.77 4.57
CA PHE A 30 -9.81 107.31 5.87
C PHE A 30 -10.90 106.23 5.73
N TYR A 31 -11.93 106.47 4.92
CA TYR A 31 -12.97 105.46 4.67
C TYR A 31 -12.43 104.19 3.97
N SER A 32 -11.49 104.34 3.04
CA SER A 32 -10.83 103.19 2.38
C SER A 32 -10.03 102.34 3.37
N LEU A 33 -9.25 102.99 4.26
CA LEU A 33 -8.50 102.30 5.31
C LEU A 33 -9.44 101.65 6.33
N GLN A 34 -10.52 102.32 6.72
CA GLN A 34 -11.53 101.74 7.62
C GLN A 34 -12.15 100.48 7.03
N ARG A 35 -12.54 100.51 5.75
CA ARG A 35 -13.07 99.34 5.05
C ARG A 35 -12.04 98.20 5.00
N GLN A 36 -10.77 98.51 4.73
CA GLN A 36 -9.70 97.50 4.77
C GLN A 36 -9.53 96.91 6.17
N ILE A 37 -9.63 97.71 7.24
CA ILE A 37 -9.58 97.23 8.62
C ILE A 37 -10.75 96.27 8.89
N ASP A 38 -11.95 96.62 8.46
CA ASP A 38 -13.14 95.78 8.66
C ASP A 38 -13.04 94.47 7.89
N ASP A 39 -12.60 94.50 6.62
CA ASP A 39 -12.35 93.30 5.80
C ASP A 39 -11.30 92.40 6.45
N ARG A 40 -10.19 92.96 6.95
CA ARG A 40 -9.15 92.20 7.65
C ARG A 40 -9.63 91.61 8.97
N ASN A 41 -10.50 92.31 9.70
CA ASN A 41 -11.11 91.77 10.92
C ASN A 41 -12.01 90.56 10.61
N ASN A 42 -12.77 90.61 9.51
CA ASN A 42 -13.56 89.47 9.06
C ASN A 42 -12.69 88.28 8.68
N ASP A 43 -11.60 88.50 7.94
CA ASP A 43 -10.62 87.46 7.59
C ASP A 43 -10.00 86.82 8.85
N ILE A 44 -9.62 87.64 9.85
CA ILE A 44 -9.09 87.16 11.12
C ILE A 44 -10.10 86.26 11.84
N ASN A 45 -11.39 86.62 11.83
CA ASN A 45 -12.43 85.84 12.47
C ASN A 45 -12.69 84.51 11.73
N ALA A 46 -12.69 84.53 10.39
CA ALA A 46 -12.80 83.33 9.57
C ALA A 46 -11.63 82.36 9.84
N LEU A 47 -10.39 82.87 9.84
CA LEU A 47 -9.20 82.06 10.13
C LEU A 47 -9.20 81.53 11.58
N LYS A 48 -9.71 82.29 12.54
CA LYS A 48 -9.86 81.82 13.93
C LYS A 48 -10.85 80.65 14.04
N GLN A 49 -11.97 80.72 13.31
CA GLN A 49 -12.97 79.67 13.29
C GLN A 49 -12.41 78.40 12.62
N GLU A 50 -11.78 78.54 11.45
CA GLU A 50 -11.13 77.41 10.76
C GLU A 50 -10.07 76.74 11.64
N ARG A 51 -9.25 77.55 12.34
CA ARG A 51 -8.28 77.01 13.31
C ARG A 51 -8.96 76.23 14.44
N GLN A 52 -10.10 76.69 14.93
CA GLN A 52 -10.85 75.98 15.98
C GLN A 52 -11.41 74.65 15.46
N ASP A 53 -11.94 74.63 14.24
CA ASP A 53 -12.49 73.42 13.61
C ASP A 53 -11.37 72.40 13.36
N LEU A 54 -10.22 72.84 12.83
CA LEU A 54 -9.03 72.01 12.65
C LEU A 54 -8.52 71.44 13.99
N GLN A 55 -8.50 72.22 15.06
CA GLN A 55 -8.15 71.74 16.40
C GLN A 55 -9.15 70.71 16.95
N GLY A 56 -10.43 70.81 16.56
CA GLY A 56 -11.43 69.79 16.87
C GLY A 56 -11.14 68.48 16.13
N LEU A 57 -10.85 68.57 14.83
CA LEU A 57 -10.52 67.41 14.00
C LEU A 57 -9.26 66.69 14.49
N VAL A 58 -8.20 67.43 14.83
CA VAL A 58 -6.95 66.86 15.39
C VAL A 58 -7.25 66.07 16.65
N ARG A 59 -8.04 66.64 17.59
CA ARG A 59 -8.39 65.96 18.84
C ARG A 59 -9.21 64.68 18.60
N SER A 60 -10.12 64.69 17.63
CA SER A 60 -10.87 63.48 17.24
C SER A 60 -9.93 62.40 16.70
N GLN A 61 -9.03 62.76 15.78
CA GLN A 61 -8.08 61.82 15.18
C GLN A 61 -7.09 61.26 16.20
N GLU A 62 -6.64 62.06 17.17
CA GLU A 62 -5.81 61.60 18.28
C GLU A 62 -6.54 60.56 19.14
N GLY A 63 -7.84 60.75 19.38
CA GLY A 63 -8.71 59.77 20.04
C GLY A 63 -8.78 58.44 19.28
N ASP A 64 -9.06 58.50 17.98
CA ASP A 64 -9.12 57.32 17.11
C ASP A 64 -7.79 56.55 17.07
N ILE A 65 -6.67 57.27 17.01
CA ILE A 65 -5.32 56.67 17.07
C ILE A 65 -5.11 55.93 18.40
N SER A 66 -5.54 56.53 19.51
CA SER A 66 -5.42 55.92 20.84
C SER A 66 -6.26 54.63 20.94
N ASP A 67 -7.49 54.66 20.43
CA ASP A 67 -8.38 53.50 20.41
C ASP A 67 -7.85 52.37 19.52
N LEU A 68 -7.34 52.71 18.34
CA LEU A 68 -6.71 51.75 17.44
C LEU A 68 -5.47 51.12 18.08
N LYS A 69 -4.62 51.90 18.76
CA LYS A 69 -3.46 51.38 19.50
C LYS A 69 -3.87 50.39 20.58
N ARG A 70 -4.91 50.70 21.36
CA ARG A 70 -5.44 49.80 22.38
C ARG A 70 -5.98 48.49 21.77
N LYS A 71 -6.67 48.58 20.63
CA LYS A 71 -7.18 47.40 19.91
C LYS A 71 -6.04 46.52 19.39
N ILE A 72 -4.99 47.13 18.81
CA ILE A 72 -3.81 46.41 18.35
C ILE A 72 -3.15 45.66 19.51
N SER A 73 -2.92 46.34 20.64
CA SER A 73 -2.33 45.70 21.83
C SER A 73 -3.15 44.53 22.37
N GLY A 74 -4.49 44.63 22.37
CA GLY A 74 -5.37 43.51 22.75
C GLY A 74 -5.28 42.32 21.80
N LEU A 75 -5.18 42.58 20.49
CA LEU A 75 -4.99 41.54 19.48
C LEU A 75 -3.62 40.88 19.59
N GLU A 76 -2.55 41.64 19.84
CA GLU A 76 -1.20 41.11 20.07
C GLU A 76 -1.16 40.15 21.25
N LYS A 77 -1.78 40.52 22.38
CA LYS A 77 -1.89 39.64 23.55
C LYS A 77 -2.65 38.35 23.21
N THR A 78 -3.78 38.47 22.52
CA THR A 78 -4.56 37.30 22.08
C THR A 78 -3.76 36.39 21.14
N ASN A 79 -2.95 36.99 20.26
CA ASN A 79 -2.11 36.23 19.34
C ASN A 79 -1.00 35.49 20.09
N GLN A 80 -0.37 36.14 21.08
CA GLN A 80 0.61 35.51 21.95
C GLN A 80 0.03 34.30 22.71
N ASP A 81 -1.18 34.42 23.24
CA ASP A 81 -1.87 33.31 23.92
C ASP A 81 -2.14 32.13 22.97
N LYS A 82 -2.51 32.42 21.72
CA LYS A 82 -2.68 31.40 20.67
C LYS A 82 -1.36 30.72 20.31
N ASP A 83 -0.27 31.47 20.16
CA ASP A 83 1.05 30.94 19.85
C ASP A 83 1.57 30.01 20.97
N ASN A 84 1.34 30.41 22.23
CA ASN A 84 1.64 29.57 23.39
C ASN A 84 0.83 28.26 23.37
N THR A 85 -0.46 28.35 23.04
CA THR A 85 -1.35 27.19 22.91
C THR A 85 -0.90 26.24 21.79
N ILE A 86 -0.55 26.79 20.63
CA ILE A 86 -0.02 26.02 19.49
C ILE A 86 1.27 25.29 19.90
N THR A 87 2.16 25.96 20.61
CA THR A 87 3.42 25.39 21.08
C THR A 87 3.18 24.22 22.04
N SER A 88 2.27 24.37 23.00
CA SER A 88 1.84 23.31 23.91
C SER A 88 1.24 22.11 23.15
N LEU A 89 0.35 22.36 22.19
CA LEU A 89 -0.26 21.30 21.37
C LEU A 89 0.77 20.58 20.50
N LYS A 90 1.72 21.29 19.91
CA LYS A 90 2.83 20.68 19.15
C LYS A 90 3.64 19.72 20.01
N LYS A 91 3.96 20.12 21.25
CA LYS A 91 4.68 19.24 22.19
C LYS A 91 3.87 17.98 22.52
N LYS A 92 2.58 18.13 22.85
CA LYS A 92 1.68 16.99 23.09
C LYS A 92 1.59 16.06 21.88
N ASN A 93 1.53 16.59 20.66
CA ASN A 93 1.53 15.78 19.44
C ASN A 93 2.83 14.99 19.26
N GLN A 94 3.99 15.60 19.52
CA GLN A 94 5.27 14.90 19.48
C GLN A 94 5.33 13.75 20.50
N ASP A 95 4.82 13.97 21.71
CA ASP A 95 4.77 12.92 22.74
C ASP A 95 3.82 11.78 22.34
N LEU A 96 2.67 12.11 21.71
CA LEU A 96 1.75 11.11 21.16
C LEU A 96 2.38 10.31 20.01
N GLU A 97 3.15 10.95 19.12
CA GLU A 97 3.87 10.25 18.06
C GLU A 97 4.91 9.27 18.62
N LYS A 98 5.65 9.68 19.65
CA LYS A 98 6.61 8.79 20.36
C LYS A 98 5.89 7.62 21.01
N LEU A 99 4.77 7.85 21.70
CA LEU A 99 3.98 6.78 22.30
C LEU A 99 3.42 5.82 21.25
N LYS A 100 2.93 6.35 20.12
CA LYS A 100 2.47 5.54 19.00
C LYS A 100 3.61 4.67 18.47
N PHE A 101 4.79 5.24 18.26
CA PHE A 101 5.97 4.48 17.82
C PHE A 101 6.31 3.35 18.80
N ASN A 102 6.43 3.67 20.09
CA ASN A 102 6.74 2.72 21.16
C ASN A 102 5.71 1.60 21.33
N LEU A 103 4.43 1.84 20.99
CA LEU A 103 3.39 0.81 21.08
C LEU A 103 3.27 -0.01 19.81
N THR A 104 3.34 0.63 18.64
CA THR A 104 2.99 -0.02 17.37
C THR A 104 4.14 -0.89 16.86
N GLU A 105 5.39 -0.46 17.03
CA GLU A 105 6.57 -1.17 16.51
C GLU A 105 6.80 -2.53 17.19
N PRO A 106 6.89 -2.64 18.53
CA PRO A 106 7.06 -3.94 19.18
C PRO A 106 5.85 -4.87 18.99
N GLN A 107 4.64 -4.33 18.91
CA GLN A 107 3.45 -5.12 18.59
C GLN A 107 3.53 -5.71 17.17
N GLN A 108 4.01 -4.93 16.20
CA GLN A 108 4.17 -5.39 14.84
C GLN A 108 5.26 -6.47 14.73
N GLU A 109 6.38 -6.29 15.45
CA GLU A 109 7.43 -7.30 15.54
C GLU A 109 6.93 -8.60 16.19
N GLU A 110 6.18 -8.50 17.29
CA GLU A 110 5.62 -9.68 17.98
C GLU A 110 4.60 -10.41 17.09
N ILE A 111 3.74 -9.68 16.38
CA ILE A 111 2.80 -10.25 15.41
C ILE A 111 3.57 -10.96 14.28
N GLN A 112 4.64 -10.35 13.76
CA GLN A 112 5.45 -10.94 12.71
C GLN A 112 6.15 -12.23 13.19
N ALA A 113 6.75 -12.22 14.38
CA ALA A 113 7.36 -13.40 14.98
C ALA A 113 6.36 -14.53 15.21
N LYS A 114 5.13 -14.20 15.67
CA LYS A 114 4.04 -15.18 15.82
C LYS A 114 3.60 -15.76 14.48
N LYS A 115 3.47 -14.94 13.43
CA LYS A 115 3.15 -15.41 12.07
C LYS A 115 4.20 -16.38 11.54
N GLU A 116 5.48 -16.07 11.73
CA GLU A 116 6.58 -16.95 11.33
C GLU A 116 6.57 -18.28 12.11
N ARG A 117 6.26 -18.24 13.42
CA ARG A 117 6.08 -19.45 14.23
C ARG A 117 4.92 -20.30 13.71
N ILE A 118 3.78 -19.68 13.37
CA ILE A 118 2.61 -20.36 12.82
C ILE A 118 2.97 -21.04 11.49
N HIS A 119 3.61 -20.33 10.56
CA HIS A 119 4.02 -20.94 9.29
C HIS A 119 4.95 -22.13 9.46
N LYS A 120 5.93 -22.07 10.37
CA LYS A 120 6.79 -23.22 10.67
C LYS A 120 5.98 -24.42 11.19
N LEU A 121 5.01 -24.18 12.08
CA LEU A 121 4.15 -25.23 12.60
C LEU A 121 3.20 -25.81 11.53
N GLU A 122 2.71 -24.98 10.60
CA GLU A 122 1.91 -25.43 9.46
C GLU A 122 2.71 -26.34 8.53
N ASP A 123 3.97 -25.99 8.25
CA ASP A 123 4.88 -26.80 7.44
C ASP A 123 5.20 -28.14 8.12
N GLU A 124 5.50 -28.12 9.42
CA GLU A 124 5.72 -29.34 10.23
C GLU A 124 4.47 -30.24 10.23
N LEU A 125 3.28 -29.65 10.38
CA LEU A 125 2.01 -30.36 10.34
C LEU A 125 1.75 -30.99 8.98
N LEU A 126 2.03 -30.26 7.89
CA LEU A 126 1.91 -30.76 6.52
C LEU A 126 2.86 -31.93 6.27
N GLN A 127 4.11 -31.82 6.72
CA GLN A 127 5.11 -32.89 6.61
C GLN A 127 4.69 -34.14 7.41
N SER A 128 4.23 -33.95 8.65
CA SER A 128 3.70 -35.03 9.47
C SER A 128 2.50 -35.71 8.83
N GLY A 129 1.59 -34.93 8.22
CA GLY A 129 0.47 -35.44 7.44
C GLY A 129 0.91 -36.35 6.28
N LYS A 130 1.92 -35.94 5.52
CA LYS A 130 2.52 -36.75 4.43
C LYS A 130 3.16 -38.04 4.95
N LEU A 131 3.89 -37.99 6.06
CA LEU A 131 4.49 -39.18 6.66
C LEU A 131 3.41 -40.14 7.18
N ASN A 132 2.36 -39.62 7.80
CA ASN A 132 1.26 -40.44 8.32
C ASN A 132 0.49 -41.15 7.18
N THR A 133 0.26 -40.49 6.04
CA THR A 133 -0.36 -41.14 4.88
C THR A 133 0.54 -42.23 4.30
N GLN A 134 1.85 -41.99 4.19
CA GLN A 134 2.81 -43.01 3.76
C GLN A 134 2.83 -44.23 4.71
N MET A 135 2.86 -43.99 6.02
CA MET A 135 2.84 -45.07 7.02
C MET A 135 1.54 -45.88 6.96
N LYS A 136 0.39 -45.25 6.71
CA LYS A 136 -0.89 -45.94 6.49
C LYS A 136 -0.85 -46.84 5.27
N ILE A 137 -0.27 -46.38 4.16
CA ILE A 137 -0.09 -47.19 2.94
C ILE A 137 0.86 -48.36 3.21
N MET A 138 1.99 -48.13 3.88
CA MET A 138 2.92 -49.22 4.21
C MET A 138 2.28 -50.26 5.13
N THR A 139 1.51 -49.81 6.12
CA THR A 139 0.76 -50.70 7.01
C THR A 139 -0.26 -51.54 6.25
N SER A 140 -1.00 -50.96 5.31
CA SER A 140 -1.98 -51.71 4.50
C SER A 140 -1.30 -52.72 3.57
N GLN A 141 -0.16 -52.35 2.96
CA GLN A 141 0.66 -53.25 2.15
C GLN A 141 1.19 -54.44 2.95
N LEU A 142 1.74 -54.20 4.15
CA LEU A 142 2.22 -55.26 5.03
C LEU A 142 1.09 -56.19 5.47
N ARG A 143 -0.07 -55.65 5.83
CA ARG A 143 -1.26 -56.46 6.16
C ARG A 143 -1.70 -57.35 4.99
N LEU A 144 -1.66 -56.82 3.76
CA LEU A 144 -1.99 -57.61 2.56
C LEU A 144 -0.97 -58.73 2.36
N ARG A 145 0.33 -58.42 2.46
CA ARG A 145 1.41 -59.40 2.30
C ARG A 145 1.31 -60.52 3.33
N LEU A 146 1.01 -60.18 4.58
CA LEU A 146 0.78 -61.16 5.65
C LEU A 146 -0.36 -62.11 5.28
N ARG A 147 -1.53 -61.58 4.88
CA ARG A 147 -2.68 -62.39 4.46
C ARG A 147 -2.36 -63.32 3.28
N THR A 148 -1.55 -62.85 2.32
CA THR A 148 -1.12 -63.70 1.19
C THR A 148 -0.22 -64.82 1.67
N LYS A 149 0.75 -64.53 2.55
CA LYS A 149 1.65 -65.54 3.11
C LYS A 149 0.92 -66.54 4.00
N ASP A 150 -0.06 -66.10 4.79
CA ASP A 150 -0.90 -67.00 5.55
C ASP A 150 -1.65 -67.97 4.63
N LYS A 151 -2.23 -67.48 3.52
CA LYS A 151 -2.92 -68.34 2.54
C LYS A 151 -1.97 -69.35 1.88
N GLU A 152 -0.76 -68.93 1.52
CA GLU A 152 0.28 -69.84 0.98
C GLU A 152 0.66 -70.91 2.01
N MET A 153 0.89 -70.51 3.27
CA MET A 153 1.20 -71.43 4.36
C MET A 153 0.08 -72.46 4.57
N HIS A 154 -1.20 -72.05 4.57
CA HIS A 154 -2.33 -72.98 4.70
C HIS A 154 -2.40 -73.96 3.53
N LYS A 155 -2.11 -73.51 2.29
CA LYS A 155 -2.06 -74.41 1.12
C LYS A 155 -0.94 -75.44 1.26
N GLU A 156 0.26 -75.03 1.66
CA GLU A 156 1.38 -75.96 1.86
C GLU A 156 1.13 -76.93 3.02
N MET A 157 0.53 -76.45 4.11
CA MET A 157 0.13 -77.30 5.23
C MET A 157 -0.91 -78.35 4.81
N GLN A 158 -1.87 -77.98 3.94
CA GLN A 158 -2.83 -78.93 3.39
C GLN A 158 -2.14 -79.97 2.49
N LYS A 159 -1.25 -79.54 1.58
CA LYS A 159 -0.46 -80.46 0.74
C LYS A 159 0.36 -81.44 1.58
N MET A 160 1.00 -80.95 2.64
CA MET A 160 1.77 -81.78 3.57
C MET A 160 0.86 -82.83 4.24
N LYS A 161 -0.33 -82.43 4.69
CA LYS A 161 -1.30 -83.35 5.31
C LYS A 161 -1.84 -84.39 4.32
N ASP A 162 -2.09 -83.99 3.09
CA ASP A 162 -2.53 -84.89 2.02
C ASP A 162 -1.44 -85.92 1.70
N LEU A 163 -0.19 -85.48 1.57
CA LEU A 163 0.99 -86.34 1.39
C LEU A 163 1.19 -87.29 2.58
N GLU A 164 1.07 -86.80 3.81
CA GLU A 164 1.16 -87.62 5.01
C GLU A 164 0.07 -88.70 5.02
N THR A 165 -1.16 -88.35 4.64
CA THR A 165 -2.26 -89.31 4.50
C THR A 165 -1.97 -90.34 3.41
N HIS A 166 -1.42 -89.92 2.26
CA HIS A 166 -0.98 -90.82 1.20
C HIS A 166 0.11 -91.79 1.69
N LEU A 167 1.10 -91.31 2.44
CA LEU A 167 2.16 -92.13 3.02
C LEU A 167 1.64 -93.13 4.06
N GLN A 168 0.70 -92.71 4.94
CA GLN A 168 0.10 -93.62 5.92
C GLN A 168 -0.73 -94.73 5.26
N ARG A 169 -1.45 -94.41 4.18
CA ARG A 169 -2.19 -95.41 3.38
C ARG A 169 -1.22 -96.39 2.73
N LEU A 170 -0.18 -95.91 2.06
CA LEU A 170 0.87 -96.75 1.48
C LEU A 170 1.52 -97.66 2.54
N LYS A 171 1.84 -97.11 3.71
CA LYS A 171 2.39 -97.87 4.84
C LYS A 171 1.44 -98.99 5.30
N SER A 172 0.14 -98.69 5.40
CA SER A 172 -0.88 -99.68 5.79
C SER A 172 -1.01 -100.77 4.73
N GLU A 173 -1.11 -100.41 3.45
CA GLU A 173 -1.19 -101.36 2.34
C GLU A 173 0.07 -102.24 2.26
N LEU A 174 1.27 -101.69 2.52
CA LEU A 174 2.51 -102.46 2.60
C LEU A 174 2.51 -103.43 3.79
N HIS A 175 2.02 -103.00 4.95
CA HIS A 175 1.89 -103.86 6.13
C HIS A 175 0.91 -105.01 5.86
N ASP A 176 -0.20 -104.74 5.19
CA ASP A 176 -1.17 -105.76 4.77
C ASP A 176 -0.53 -106.74 3.77
N CYS A 177 0.25 -106.25 2.79
CA CYS A 177 0.99 -107.12 1.87
C CYS A 177 2.02 -108.00 2.60
N ALA A 178 2.70 -107.48 3.64
CA ALA A 178 3.64 -108.26 4.44
C ALA A 178 2.95 -109.44 5.17
N GLY A 179 1.64 -109.35 5.45
CA GLY A 179 0.84 -110.45 5.98
C GLY A 179 0.71 -111.64 5.02
N PHE A 180 0.85 -111.43 3.71
CA PHE A 180 0.80 -112.48 2.68
C PHE A 180 2.17 -113.08 2.35
N ILE A 181 3.19 -112.86 3.18
CA ILE A 181 4.57 -113.31 2.88
C ILE A 181 4.70 -114.83 2.69
N GLN A 182 3.80 -115.62 3.29
CA GLN A 182 3.74 -117.08 3.12
C GLN A 182 2.87 -117.53 1.93
N GLU A 183 2.18 -116.60 1.25
CA GLU A 183 1.26 -116.85 0.14
C GLU A 183 1.72 -116.14 -1.15
N PRO A 184 2.63 -116.76 -1.95
CA PRO A 184 3.37 -116.06 -3.01
C PRO A 184 2.51 -115.49 -4.13
N LYS A 185 1.35 -116.12 -4.45
CA LYS A 185 0.42 -115.59 -5.46
C LYS A 185 -0.28 -114.31 -4.96
N LYS A 186 -0.81 -114.32 -3.74
CA LYS A 186 -1.48 -113.15 -3.14
C LYS A 186 -0.51 -111.99 -2.89
N LEU A 187 0.73 -112.28 -2.47
CA LEU A 187 1.77 -111.27 -2.31
C LEU A 187 2.08 -110.55 -3.63
N LYS A 188 2.26 -111.30 -4.72
CA LYS A 188 2.50 -110.74 -6.06
C LYS A 188 1.37 -109.80 -6.48
N ASP A 189 0.13 -110.24 -6.33
CA ASP A 189 -1.04 -109.44 -6.73
C ASP A 189 -1.17 -108.16 -5.88
N CYS A 190 -0.89 -108.25 -4.58
CA CYS A 190 -0.87 -107.12 -3.65
C CYS A 190 0.20 -106.08 -4.01
N VAL A 191 1.43 -106.51 -4.28
CA VAL A 191 2.54 -105.62 -4.68
C VAL A 191 2.29 -104.99 -6.04
N GLN A 192 1.74 -105.74 -7.00
CA GLN A 192 1.41 -105.22 -8.33
C GLN A 192 0.34 -104.12 -8.25
N MET A 193 -0.65 -104.27 -7.38
CA MET A 193 -1.67 -103.24 -7.13
C MET A 193 -1.05 -101.94 -6.57
N ILE A 194 -0.14 -102.05 -5.58
CA ILE A 194 0.55 -100.89 -5.01
C ILE A 194 1.39 -100.18 -6.09
N TYR A 195 2.15 -100.93 -6.90
CA TYR A 195 2.98 -100.37 -7.96
C TYR A 195 2.16 -99.56 -8.97
N VAL A 196 1.06 -100.11 -9.47
CA VAL A 196 0.19 -99.42 -10.44
C VAL A 196 -0.42 -98.15 -9.83
N ARG A 197 -0.84 -98.20 -8.56
CA ARG A 197 -1.53 -97.10 -7.89
C ARG A 197 -0.62 -95.90 -7.57
N TYR A 198 0.63 -96.13 -7.18
CA TYR A 198 1.50 -95.07 -6.67
C TYR A 198 2.67 -94.69 -7.59
N VAL A 199 2.98 -95.46 -8.65
CA VAL A 199 4.19 -95.25 -9.48
C VAL A 199 3.91 -94.77 -10.91
N GLN A 200 2.78 -95.11 -11.55
CA GLN A 200 2.54 -94.78 -12.97
C GLN A 200 1.94 -93.41 -13.34
N PRO A 201 1.18 -92.67 -12.50
CA PRO A 201 0.49 -91.46 -12.96
C PRO A 201 1.37 -90.21 -13.21
N THR A 202 2.64 -90.19 -12.84
CA THR A 202 3.40 -88.92 -12.63
C THR A 202 4.09 -88.34 -13.88
N ASP A 203 4.30 -89.11 -14.96
CA ASP A 203 5.22 -88.71 -16.04
C ASP A 203 4.62 -87.88 -17.20
N MET A 204 3.30 -87.61 -17.24
CA MET A 204 2.63 -87.12 -18.47
C MET A 204 1.96 -85.73 -18.38
N VAL A 205 1.94 -85.04 -17.21
CA VAL A 205 1.00 -83.92 -17.00
C VAL A 205 1.59 -82.50 -17.06
N ASP A 206 2.92 -82.29 -16.98
CA ASP A 206 3.42 -80.97 -16.51
C ASP A 206 4.27 -80.11 -17.48
N LYS A 207 4.29 -80.40 -18.80
CA LYS A 207 5.07 -79.59 -19.76
C LYS A 207 4.29 -78.46 -20.45
N SER A 208 2.98 -78.58 -20.62
CA SER A 208 2.16 -77.55 -21.30
C SER A 208 1.75 -76.40 -20.38
N SER A 209 1.51 -76.66 -19.10
CA SER A 209 1.03 -75.65 -18.14
C SER A 209 2.09 -74.57 -17.83
N PHE A 210 3.37 -74.92 -17.87
CA PHE A 210 4.46 -74.00 -17.55
C PHE A 210 4.65 -72.92 -18.63
N GLU A 211 4.41 -73.26 -19.89
CA GLU A 211 4.61 -72.35 -21.02
C GLU A 211 3.48 -71.30 -21.13
N GLU A 212 2.25 -71.67 -20.79
CA GLU A 212 1.12 -70.76 -20.69
C GLU A 212 1.28 -69.72 -19.55
N GLU A 213 1.86 -70.14 -18.42
CA GLU A 213 2.09 -69.27 -17.26
C GLU A 213 3.14 -68.19 -17.55
N ILE A 214 4.20 -68.55 -18.29
CA ILE A 214 5.22 -67.60 -18.76
C ILE A 214 4.61 -66.55 -19.70
N GLN A 215 3.82 -66.97 -20.69
CA GLN A 215 3.16 -66.04 -21.63
C GLN A 215 2.20 -65.07 -20.94
N GLN A 216 1.47 -65.53 -19.92
CA GLN A 216 0.54 -64.70 -19.17
C GLN A 216 1.29 -63.60 -18.37
N VAL A 217 2.41 -63.93 -17.74
CA VAL A 217 3.25 -62.97 -16.99
C VAL A 217 3.83 -61.89 -17.93
N PHE A 218 4.31 -62.27 -19.10
CA PHE A 218 4.79 -61.30 -20.11
C PHE A 218 3.68 -60.35 -20.58
N GLY A 219 2.46 -60.85 -20.79
CA GLY A 219 1.30 -60.03 -21.15
C GLY A 219 0.96 -58.98 -20.09
N LEU A 220 0.99 -59.35 -18.81
CA LEU A 220 0.74 -58.43 -17.70
C LEU A 220 1.82 -57.33 -17.60
N HIS A 221 3.09 -57.69 -17.78
CA HIS A 221 4.19 -56.73 -17.73
C HIS A 221 4.12 -55.72 -18.88
N ARG A 222 3.84 -56.19 -20.10
CA ARG A 222 3.62 -55.34 -21.28
C ARG A 222 2.47 -54.36 -21.04
N GLY A 223 1.34 -54.84 -20.54
CA GLY A 223 0.17 -53.99 -20.27
C GLY A 223 0.40 -52.94 -19.17
N HIS A 224 1.29 -53.19 -18.20
CA HIS A 224 1.67 -52.18 -17.21
C HIS A 224 2.54 -51.08 -17.82
N LEU A 225 3.52 -51.46 -18.65
CA LEU A 225 4.38 -50.52 -19.36
C LEU A 225 3.57 -49.65 -20.34
N GLU A 226 2.66 -50.24 -21.11
CA GLU A 226 1.78 -49.53 -22.03
C GLU A 226 0.89 -48.50 -21.31
N ARG A 227 0.28 -48.87 -20.18
CA ARG A 227 -0.51 -47.94 -19.34
C ARG A 227 0.34 -46.81 -18.79
N THR A 228 1.57 -47.09 -18.38
CA THR A 228 2.49 -46.08 -17.85
C THR A 228 2.89 -45.09 -18.93
N VAL A 229 3.24 -45.57 -20.12
CA VAL A 229 3.57 -44.72 -21.28
C VAL A 229 2.37 -43.87 -21.68
N ALA A 230 1.16 -44.43 -21.73
CA ALA A 230 -0.05 -43.68 -22.02
C ALA A 230 -0.32 -42.56 -21.00
N SER A 231 -0.16 -42.85 -19.70
CA SER A 231 -0.32 -41.87 -18.62
C SER A 231 0.73 -40.75 -18.71
N LEU A 232 1.99 -41.09 -19.00
CA LEU A 232 3.06 -40.11 -19.16
C LEU A 232 2.81 -39.19 -20.36
N LYS A 233 2.39 -39.74 -21.50
CA LYS A 233 2.00 -38.95 -22.67
C LYS A 233 0.85 -37.99 -22.36
N GLN A 234 -0.19 -38.46 -21.67
CA GLN A 234 -1.33 -37.63 -21.30
C GLN A 234 -0.93 -36.50 -20.34
N ARG A 235 -0.07 -36.78 -19.36
CA ARG A 235 0.47 -35.75 -18.44
C ARG A 235 1.30 -34.70 -19.17
N LEU A 236 2.10 -35.12 -20.16
CA LEU A 236 2.91 -34.21 -20.95
C LEU A 236 2.04 -33.23 -21.74
N VAL A 237 0.98 -33.74 -22.40
CA VAL A 237 0.02 -32.90 -23.14
C VAL A 237 -0.70 -31.93 -22.20
N LYS A 238 -1.22 -32.42 -21.06
CA LYS A 238 -1.88 -31.55 -20.07
C LYS A 238 -0.96 -30.44 -19.55
N SER A 239 0.29 -30.77 -19.24
CA SER A 239 1.27 -29.79 -18.78
C SER A 239 1.56 -28.73 -19.85
N ALA A 240 1.67 -29.11 -21.12
CA ALA A 240 1.83 -28.16 -22.22
C ALA A 240 0.62 -27.22 -22.37
N GLU A 241 -0.61 -27.76 -22.31
CA GLU A 241 -1.84 -26.96 -22.36
C GLU A 241 -1.98 -25.99 -21.17
N GLU A 242 -1.61 -26.45 -19.96
CA GLU A 242 -1.60 -25.61 -18.76
C GLU A 242 -0.58 -24.47 -18.88
N HIS A 243 0.63 -24.76 -19.38
CA HIS A 243 1.63 -23.74 -19.65
C HIS A 243 1.16 -22.73 -20.69
N GLU A 244 0.55 -23.17 -21.80
CA GLU A 244 0.00 -22.29 -22.83
C GLU A 244 -1.10 -21.37 -22.28
N LYS A 245 -2.03 -21.93 -21.48
CA LYS A 245 -3.07 -21.14 -20.79
C LYS A 245 -2.48 -20.11 -19.85
N THR A 246 -1.44 -20.49 -19.10
CA THR A 246 -0.79 -19.59 -18.13
C THR A 246 -0.05 -18.46 -18.86
N TYR A 247 0.68 -18.81 -19.92
CA TYR A 247 1.41 -17.86 -20.75
C TYR A 247 0.46 -16.85 -21.43
N THR A 248 -0.63 -17.33 -22.02
CA THR A 248 -1.63 -16.46 -22.65
C THR A 248 -2.33 -15.54 -21.65
N LYS A 249 -2.61 -16.02 -20.43
CA LYS A 249 -3.16 -15.19 -19.35
C LYS A 249 -2.17 -14.10 -18.92
N LEU A 250 -0.92 -14.47 -18.65
CA LEU A 250 0.15 -13.54 -18.27
C LEU A 250 0.35 -12.47 -19.36
N MET A 251 0.29 -12.87 -20.63
CA MET A 251 0.46 -11.94 -21.74
C MET A 251 -0.71 -10.97 -21.88
N LYS A 252 -1.95 -11.40 -21.63
CA LYS A 252 -3.12 -10.51 -21.58
C LYS A 252 -3.01 -9.51 -20.42
N GLU A 253 -2.59 -9.95 -19.24
CA GLU A 253 -2.35 -9.09 -18.08
C GLU A 253 -1.26 -8.06 -18.38
N ASN A 254 -0.13 -8.48 -18.95
CA ASN A 254 0.95 -7.57 -19.36
C ASN A 254 0.47 -6.50 -20.35
N VAL A 255 -0.32 -6.88 -21.36
CA VAL A 255 -0.91 -5.92 -22.31
C VAL A 255 -1.84 -4.94 -21.61
N SER A 256 -2.68 -5.41 -20.68
CA SER A 256 -3.59 -4.56 -19.89
C SER A 256 -2.82 -3.57 -19.01
N LEU A 257 -1.80 -4.03 -18.29
CA LEU A 257 -0.94 -3.20 -17.44
C LEU A 257 -0.18 -2.14 -18.25
N ILE A 258 0.33 -2.51 -19.43
CA ILE A 258 0.95 -1.54 -20.34
C ILE A 258 -0.06 -0.48 -20.77
N GLY A 259 -1.31 -0.86 -21.04
CA GLY A 259 -2.40 0.06 -21.33
C GLY A 259 -2.66 1.04 -20.20
N GLU A 260 -2.78 0.54 -18.98
CA GLU A 260 -3.01 1.34 -17.77
C GLU A 260 -1.83 2.30 -17.48
N ILE A 261 -0.59 1.81 -17.59
CA ILE A 261 0.61 2.65 -17.47
C ILE A 261 0.59 3.80 -18.49
N ASN A 262 0.15 3.53 -19.72
CA ASN A 262 0.09 4.54 -20.76
C ASN A 262 -1.01 5.58 -20.49
N GLU A 263 -2.17 5.18 -19.97
CA GLU A 263 -3.21 6.12 -19.55
C GLU A 263 -2.76 6.98 -18.37
N LEU A 264 -2.17 6.36 -17.34
CA LEU A 264 -1.60 7.09 -16.20
C LEU A 264 -0.52 8.08 -16.62
N ARG A 265 0.32 7.73 -17.62
CA ARG A 265 1.29 8.66 -18.22
C ARG A 265 0.60 9.85 -18.91
N LYS A 266 -0.49 9.65 -19.64
CA LYS A 266 -1.27 10.73 -20.26
C LYS A 266 -1.90 11.63 -19.19
N GLU A 267 -2.51 11.06 -18.17
CA GLU A 267 -3.10 11.80 -17.05
C GLU A 267 -2.07 12.60 -16.26
N LEU A 268 -0.87 12.04 -16.06
CA LEU A 268 0.26 12.74 -15.44
C LEU A 268 0.70 13.95 -16.27
N ILE A 269 0.77 13.82 -17.59
CA ILE A 269 1.11 14.94 -18.49
C ILE A 269 0.05 16.04 -18.39
N ILE A 270 -1.23 15.69 -18.43
CA ILE A 270 -2.35 16.63 -18.30
C ILE A 270 -2.33 17.31 -16.92
N SER A 271 -2.08 16.56 -15.86
CA SER A 271 -2.00 17.10 -14.50
C SER A 271 -0.81 18.03 -14.33
N LYS A 272 0.35 17.68 -14.91
CA LYS A 272 1.54 18.56 -14.95
C LYS A 272 1.28 19.83 -15.75
N SER A 273 0.58 19.77 -16.87
CA SER A 273 0.25 20.95 -17.67
C SER A 273 -0.70 21.88 -16.92
N LYS A 274 -1.76 21.33 -16.29
CA LYS A 274 -2.68 22.08 -15.42
C LYS A 274 -1.94 22.74 -14.25
N ALA A 275 -1.06 22.01 -13.56
CA ALA A 275 -0.25 22.55 -12.47
C ALA A 275 0.69 23.67 -12.94
N LYS A 276 1.31 23.53 -14.12
CA LYS A 276 2.16 24.58 -14.71
C LYS A 276 1.35 25.85 -15.03
N THR A 277 0.15 25.71 -15.57
CA THR A 277 -0.77 26.83 -15.84
C THR A 277 -1.20 27.54 -14.56
N ILE A 278 -1.62 26.79 -13.53
CA ILE A 278 -1.98 27.35 -12.21
C ILE A 278 -0.80 28.09 -11.58
N ARG A 279 0.41 27.52 -11.66
CA ARG A 279 1.63 28.16 -11.15
C ARG A 279 1.97 29.45 -11.91
N ALA A 280 1.72 29.49 -13.22
CA ALA A 280 1.88 30.71 -14.03
C ALA A 280 0.84 31.79 -13.68
N ILE A 281 -0.42 31.41 -13.44
CA ILE A 281 -1.48 32.32 -12.99
C ILE A 281 -1.15 32.89 -11.60
N ARG A 282 -0.69 32.04 -10.67
CA ARG A 282 -0.28 32.46 -9.33
C ARG A 282 0.94 33.41 -9.36
N LYS A 283 1.90 33.19 -10.27
CA LYS A 283 3.01 34.13 -10.51
C LYS A 283 2.58 35.47 -11.13
N LYS A 284 1.52 35.49 -11.95
CA LYS A 284 0.94 36.74 -12.46
C LYS A 284 0.16 37.49 -11.38
N SER A 285 -0.56 36.78 -10.51
CA SER A 285 -1.29 37.34 -9.35
C SER A 285 -0.37 37.86 -8.24
N SER A 286 0.84 37.27 -8.06
CA SER A 286 1.84 37.81 -7.13
C SER A 286 2.62 39.02 -7.69
N ARG A 287 2.49 39.33 -8.99
CA ARG A 287 3.16 40.48 -9.63
C ARG A 287 2.34 41.78 -9.58
N SER A 288 1.09 41.72 -9.08
CA SER A 288 0.18 42.86 -8.94
C SER A 288 0.01 43.37 -7.50
N ARG A 289 0.87 42.97 -6.56
CA ARG A 289 1.01 43.62 -5.23
C ARG A 289 2.40 44.26 -5.12
N PRO A 290 2.52 45.59 -4.94
CA PRO A 290 3.78 46.20 -4.56
C PRO A 290 3.92 46.15 -3.03
N SER A 291 5.01 45.57 -2.53
CA SER A 291 5.59 45.96 -1.24
C SER A 291 7.11 45.86 -1.30
N THR A 292 7.72 47.03 -1.46
CA THR A 292 8.89 47.51 -0.70
C THR A 292 9.83 46.47 -0.06
N GLY A 293 11.05 46.43 -0.59
CA GLY A 293 12.28 46.62 0.20
C GLY A 293 12.78 45.45 1.05
N GLY A 294 13.92 44.88 0.66
CA GLY A 294 14.73 43.98 1.48
C GLY A 294 15.78 43.27 0.64
N GLN A 295 16.95 43.89 0.52
CA GLN A 295 18.17 43.27 -0.02
C GLN A 295 18.56 42.08 0.86
N ASP A 296 18.98 40.96 0.26
CA ASP A 296 20.22 40.31 0.69
C ASP A 296 20.77 39.32 -0.36
N LYS A 297 22.10 39.25 -0.34
CA LYS A 297 23.05 38.74 -1.35
C LYS A 297 22.95 37.24 -1.68
N PRO A 298 23.53 36.80 -2.82
CA PRO A 298 23.73 35.40 -3.14
C PRO A 298 25.03 34.88 -2.51
N SER A 299 24.99 33.71 -1.88
CA SER A 299 26.19 32.89 -1.63
C SER A 299 26.12 31.64 -2.48
N CYS A 300 27.23 31.42 -3.19
CA CYS A 300 27.58 30.23 -3.94
C CYS A 300 28.07 29.13 -3.00
N GLU A 301 28.14 27.91 -3.56
CA GLU A 301 28.86 26.70 -3.09
C GLU A 301 28.21 26.00 -1.87
N ASP A 302 28.09 24.67 -1.82
CA ASP A 302 28.98 23.67 -2.39
C ASP A 302 28.30 22.30 -2.65
N SER A 303 29.01 21.52 -3.44
CA SER A 303 28.72 20.16 -3.87
C SER A 303 28.90 19.13 -2.75
N LEU A 304 28.28 17.94 -2.92
CA LEU A 304 28.83 16.59 -2.70
C LEU A 304 27.99 15.62 -1.83
N LEU A 305 27.64 14.52 -2.51
CA LEU A 305 27.83 13.10 -2.14
C LEU A 305 26.92 12.36 -1.15
N ASN A 306 26.56 11.14 -1.63
CA ASN A 306 26.28 9.87 -0.94
C ASN A 306 24.90 9.77 -0.24
N VAL A 307 24.06 8.74 -0.44
CA VAL A 307 24.17 7.35 -0.95
C VAL A 307 22.90 7.02 -1.74
#